data_AF-A0A3C1ZFP7-F1
#
_entry.id   AF-A0A3C1ZFP7-F1
#
_cell.length_a   1.000
_cell.length_b   1.000
_cell.length_c   1.000
_cell.angle_alpha   90.00
_cell.angle_beta   90.00
_cell.angle_gamma   90.00
#
_symmetry.space_group_name_H-M   'P 1'
#
loop_
_entity.id
_entity.type
_entity.pdbx_description
1 polymer ?
#
loop_
_entity_poly.entity_id
_entity_poly.type
_entity_poly.pdbx_seq_one_letter_code
_entity_poly.pdbx_strand_id
1 'polypeptide(L)'
;MKNYAFIGLGALGMSMLESISEVTDQIIAIDKDPQMIDRVKDMVQTAYVADVLDEDALVKILTEAVDVAIIDIPSDLEASILVIYQLKKLGVPEIIVKSDSESRNEILKLVGATRIVNADREAAARIAPLVLATSLYNFMPIGGDLVIAEVHNPKDLVGKTIIEADLRRKMGINVIAARREGMQSYQDFDRDYRLREDDHLLVAGKEKDVFAFSDLPLAPTQKQRGSTIGGVLKTMFKMGKAKSRKG
;
A
#
# COMPACT_ATOMS: atom_id res chain seq x y z
N MET A 1 22.04 -14.90 -6.34
CA MET A 1 20.57 -14.84 -6.31
C MET A 1 20.16 -14.73 -4.84
N LYS A 2 18.97 -14.19 -4.54
CA LYS A 2 18.53 -13.99 -3.16
C LYS A 2 17.78 -15.23 -2.66
N ASN A 3 17.92 -15.56 -1.38
CA ASN A 3 17.15 -16.61 -0.71
C ASN A 3 15.95 -15.99 0.04
N TYR A 4 14.78 -16.61 -0.11
CA TYR A 4 13.52 -16.11 0.45
C TYR A 4 12.98 -17.07 1.50
N ALA A 5 12.46 -16.54 2.60
CA ALA A 5 11.69 -17.31 3.58
C ALA A 5 10.26 -16.77 3.66
N PHE A 6 9.27 -17.64 3.49
CA PHE A 6 7.86 -17.34 3.71
C PHE A 6 7.40 -18.04 4.98
N ILE A 7 6.95 -17.26 5.96
CA ILE A 7 6.60 -17.72 7.30
C ILE A 7 5.16 -17.32 7.57
N GLY A 8 4.27 -18.31 7.61
CA GLY A 8 2.85 -18.09 7.47
C GLY A 8 2.49 -17.78 6.01
N LEU A 9 1.56 -18.56 5.48
CA LEU A 9 1.09 -18.49 4.11
C LEU A 9 -0.30 -17.87 4.06
N GLY A 10 -0.48 -16.70 4.69
CA GLY A 10 -1.68 -15.91 4.51
C GLY A 10 -1.87 -15.46 3.04
N ALA A 11 -2.98 -14.76 2.77
CA ALA A 11 -3.34 -14.38 1.40
C ALA A 11 -2.27 -13.54 0.69
N LEU A 12 -1.60 -12.62 1.39
CA LEU A 12 -0.53 -11.82 0.80
C LEU A 12 0.72 -12.67 0.58
N GLY A 13 1.10 -13.48 1.58
CA GLY A 13 2.24 -14.38 1.53
C GLY A 13 2.14 -15.36 0.35
N MET A 14 0.96 -15.96 0.15
CA MET A 14 0.69 -16.86 -0.98
C MET A 14 0.83 -16.17 -2.34
N SER A 15 0.17 -15.02 -2.55
CA SER A 15 0.26 -14.30 -3.83
C SER A 15 1.69 -13.83 -4.12
N MET A 16 2.44 -13.43 -3.09
CA MET A 16 3.85 -13.09 -3.24
C MET A 16 4.71 -14.31 -3.56
N LEU A 17 4.46 -15.45 -2.92
CA LEU A 17 5.18 -16.70 -3.17
C LEU A 17 4.98 -17.16 -4.61
N GLU A 18 3.73 -17.18 -5.09
CA GLU A 18 3.39 -17.53 -6.48
C GLU A 18 4.13 -16.62 -7.49
N SER A 19 4.15 -15.32 -7.24
CA SER A 19 4.85 -14.37 -8.13
C SER A 19 6.38 -14.54 -8.10
N ILE A 20 6.95 -14.87 -6.94
CA ILE A 20 8.40 -15.04 -6.79
C ILE A 20 8.85 -16.40 -7.33
N SER A 21 8.02 -17.44 -7.20
CA SER A 21 8.32 -18.80 -7.69
C SER A 21 8.36 -18.88 -9.22
N GLU A 22 7.71 -17.96 -9.93
CA GLU A 22 7.87 -17.81 -11.39
C GLU A 22 9.32 -17.45 -11.79
N VAL A 23 10.10 -16.86 -10.88
CA VAL A 23 11.47 -16.36 -11.15
C VAL A 23 12.53 -17.24 -10.48
N THR A 24 12.26 -17.79 -9.30
CA THR A 24 13.22 -18.62 -8.55
C THR A 24 12.54 -19.57 -7.58
N ASP A 25 13.12 -20.76 -7.43
CA ASP A 25 12.72 -21.76 -6.44
C ASP A 25 13.46 -21.62 -5.10
N GLN A 26 14.41 -20.67 -4.93
CA GLN A 26 15.20 -20.45 -3.70
C GLN A 26 14.36 -19.88 -2.56
N ILE A 27 13.38 -20.68 -2.15
CA ILE A 27 12.28 -20.35 -1.26
C ILE A 27 12.18 -21.44 -0.19
N ILE A 28 12.12 -21.00 1.06
CA ILE A 28 11.75 -21.81 2.21
C ILE A 28 10.34 -21.42 2.60
N ALA A 29 9.38 -22.34 2.51
CA ALA A 29 8.00 -22.11 2.95
C ALA A 29 7.75 -22.78 4.30
N ILE A 30 7.17 -22.05 5.25
CA ILE A 30 6.85 -22.53 6.59
C ILE A 30 5.41 -22.15 6.92
N ASP A 31 4.59 -23.13 7.25
CA ASP A 31 3.24 -22.93 7.76
C ASP A 31 2.89 -24.05 8.75
N LYS A 32 1.99 -23.77 9.69
CA LYS A 32 1.48 -24.79 10.62
C LYS A 32 0.43 -25.68 9.98
N ASP A 33 -0.24 -25.21 8.92
CA ASP A 33 -1.26 -25.96 8.19
C ASP A 33 -0.61 -26.80 7.07
N PRO A 34 -0.64 -28.14 7.17
CA PRO A 34 -0.12 -29.02 6.13
C PRO A 34 -0.77 -28.80 4.75
N GLN A 35 -2.03 -28.35 4.71
CA GLN A 35 -2.72 -28.10 3.45
C GLN A 35 -2.13 -26.91 2.69
N MET A 36 -1.64 -25.90 3.41
CA MET A 36 -0.99 -24.75 2.81
C MET A 36 0.38 -25.13 2.24
N ILE A 37 1.14 -25.96 2.98
CA ILE A 37 2.41 -26.51 2.50
C ILE A 37 2.22 -27.41 1.27
N ASP A 38 1.20 -28.26 1.26
CA ASP A 38 0.92 -29.15 0.12
C ASP A 38 0.67 -28.39 -1.18
N ARG A 39 0.08 -27.19 -1.11
CA ARG A 39 -0.17 -26.32 -2.27
C ARG A 39 1.10 -25.71 -2.85
N VAL A 40 2.14 -25.49 -2.04
CA VAL A 40 3.33 -24.73 -2.45
C VAL A 40 4.59 -25.56 -2.58
N LYS A 41 4.62 -26.80 -2.06
CA LYS A 41 5.81 -27.65 -2.01
C LYS A 41 6.50 -27.86 -3.37
N ASP A 42 5.74 -27.84 -4.47
CA ASP A 42 6.26 -28.05 -5.82
C ASP A 42 6.78 -26.75 -6.46
N MET A 43 6.59 -25.60 -5.81
CA MET A 43 7.03 -24.27 -6.24
C MET A 43 8.26 -23.76 -5.50
N VAL A 44 8.73 -24.48 -4.48
CA VAL A 44 9.76 -24.01 -3.54
C VAL A 44 10.83 -25.07 -3.33
N GLN A 45 12.04 -24.65 -2.98
CA GLN A 45 13.17 -25.55 -2.70
C GLN A 45 12.90 -26.42 -1.47
N THR A 46 12.35 -25.82 -0.40
CA THR A 46 11.98 -26.57 0.81
C THR A 46 10.69 -26.05 1.41
N ALA A 47 9.88 -26.96 1.93
CA ALA A 47 8.62 -26.64 2.58
C ALA A 47 8.48 -27.42 3.88
N TYR A 48 8.13 -26.74 4.98
CA TYR A 48 8.07 -27.29 6.32
C TYR A 48 6.72 -27.05 6.95
N VAL A 49 6.12 -28.12 7.47
CA VAL A 49 4.99 -28.01 8.41
C VAL A 49 5.56 -27.80 9.80
N ALA A 50 5.44 -26.59 10.33
CA ALA A 50 5.96 -26.25 11.65
C ALA A 50 5.17 -25.12 12.31
N ASP A 51 5.06 -25.19 13.64
CA ASP A 51 4.60 -24.05 14.44
C ASP A 51 5.76 -23.09 14.63
N VAL A 52 5.56 -21.85 14.21
CA VAL A 52 6.57 -20.79 14.25
C VAL A 52 6.82 -20.25 15.67
N LEU A 53 5.99 -20.64 16.64
CA LEU A 53 6.20 -20.38 18.07
C LEU A 53 7.27 -21.29 18.69
N ASP A 54 7.64 -22.39 18.03
CA ASP A 54 8.75 -23.24 18.44
C ASP A 54 10.08 -22.65 17.92
N GLU A 55 10.78 -21.91 18.79
CA GLU A 55 12.08 -21.28 18.46
C GLU A 55 13.11 -22.30 17.97
N ASP A 56 13.16 -23.48 18.60
CA ASP A 56 14.11 -24.53 18.25
C ASP A 56 13.82 -25.10 16.86
N ALA A 57 12.55 -25.26 16.51
CA ALA A 57 12.14 -25.67 15.17
C ALA A 57 12.50 -24.61 14.13
N LEU A 58 12.18 -23.34 14.40
CA LEU A 58 12.43 -22.24 13.46
C LEU A 58 13.93 -22.06 13.18
N VAL A 59 14.78 -22.17 14.21
CA VAL A 59 16.24 -22.10 14.06
C VAL A 59 16.79 -23.28 13.24
N LYS A 60 16.25 -24.48 13.42
CA LYS A 60 16.66 -25.66 12.65
C LYS A 60 16.21 -25.62 11.20
N ILE A 61 15.09 -24.96 10.91
CA ILE A 61 14.60 -24.79 9.55
C ILE A 61 15.40 -23.70 8.83
N LEU A 62 15.58 -22.54 9.47
CA LEU A 62 16.28 -21.38 8.91
C LEU A 62 17.81 -21.48 9.09
N THR A 63 18.37 -22.58 8.59
CA THR A 63 19.83 -22.86 8.67
C THR A 63 20.63 -22.19 7.56
N GLU A 64 19.98 -21.89 6.45
CA GLU A 64 20.57 -21.18 5.32
C GLU A 64 20.44 -19.66 5.49
N ALA A 65 21.36 -18.92 4.87
CA ALA A 65 21.29 -17.46 4.87
C ALA A 65 20.02 -17.01 4.12
N VAL A 66 19.14 -16.31 4.82
CA VAL A 66 17.92 -15.72 4.26
C VAL A 66 18.17 -14.24 3.98
N ASP A 67 17.95 -13.81 2.73
CA ASP A 67 18.09 -12.41 2.34
C ASP A 67 16.80 -11.61 2.60
N VAL A 68 15.65 -12.26 2.38
CA VAL A 68 14.33 -11.65 2.51
C VAL A 68 13.37 -12.61 3.20
N ALA A 69 12.79 -12.19 4.32
CA ALA A 69 11.73 -12.92 4.99
C ALA A 69 10.38 -12.20 4.81
N ILE A 70 9.36 -12.95 4.43
CA ILE A 70 7.97 -12.52 4.30
C ILE A 70 7.17 -13.23 5.38
N ILE A 71 6.50 -12.45 6.22
CA ILE A 71 5.71 -12.94 7.35
C ILE A 71 4.24 -12.57 7.10
N ASP A 72 3.40 -13.58 6.89
CA ASP A 72 1.95 -13.41 6.75
C ASP A 72 1.21 -14.40 7.64
N ILE A 73 1.15 -14.09 8.93
CA ILE A 73 0.50 -14.88 9.96
C ILE A 73 -0.77 -14.13 10.43
N PRO A 74 -1.97 -14.53 9.98
CA PRO A 74 -3.19 -13.80 10.28
C PRO A 74 -3.52 -13.78 11.78
N SER A 75 -3.88 -12.60 12.29
CA SER A 75 -4.42 -12.40 13.65
C SER A 75 -3.53 -12.81 14.82
N ASP A 76 -2.25 -13.12 14.59
CA ASP A 76 -1.30 -13.54 15.62
C ASP A 76 -0.12 -12.56 15.74
N LEU A 77 -0.30 -11.55 16.58
CA LEU A 77 0.75 -10.56 16.85
C LEU A 77 1.93 -11.17 17.60
N GLU A 78 1.67 -12.11 18.51
CA GLU A 78 2.71 -12.75 19.33
C GLU A 78 3.64 -13.58 18.45
N ALA A 79 3.08 -14.43 17.59
CA ALA A 79 3.86 -15.21 16.62
C ALA A 79 4.68 -14.30 15.69
N SER A 80 4.06 -13.24 15.16
CA SER A 80 4.76 -12.28 14.30
C SER A 80 5.94 -11.63 15.01
N ILE A 81 5.78 -11.22 16.28
CA ILE A 81 6.85 -10.61 17.08
C ILE A 81 8.01 -11.59 17.29
N LEU A 82 7.72 -12.83 17.68
CA LEU A 82 8.73 -13.85 17.96
C LEU A 82 9.53 -14.21 16.70
N VAL A 83 8.82 -14.40 15.58
CA VAL A 83 9.45 -14.67 14.28
C VAL A 83 10.36 -13.52 13.85
N ILE A 84 9.89 -12.26 13.92
CA ILE A 84 10.70 -11.09 13.56
C ILE A 84 11.96 -11.01 14.43
N TYR A 85 11.80 -11.19 15.74
CA TYR A 85 12.92 -11.15 16.68
C TYR A 85 13.97 -12.21 16.33
N GLN A 86 13.54 -13.43 16.00
CA GLN A 86 14.43 -14.51 15.63
C GLN A 86 15.14 -14.26 14.30
N LEU A 87 14.42 -13.80 13.27
CA LEU A 87 15.01 -13.41 11.98
C LEU A 87 16.05 -12.29 12.14
N LYS A 88 15.77 -11.32 13.02
CA LYS A 88 16.74 -10.25 13.33
C LYS A 88 17.99 -10.79 14.02
N LYS A 89 17.86 -11.76 14.94
CA LYS A 89 19.01 -12.46 15.55
C LYS A 89 19.82 -13.25 14.51
N LEU A 90 19.16 -13.83 13.53
CA LEU A 90 19.79 -14.53 12.39
C LEU A 90 20.42 -13.57 11.37
N GLY A 91 20.23 -12.25 11.53
CA GLY A 91 20.84 -11.25 10.66
C GLY A 91 20.15 -11.06 9.31
N VAL A 92 18.86 -11.45 9.20
CA VAL A 92 18.09 -11.30 7.96
C VAL A 92 17.96 -9.80 7.60
N PRO A 93 18.45 -9.35 6.42
CA PRO A 93 18.50 -7.94 6.07
C PRO A 93 17.13 -7.31 5.80
N GLU A 94 16.19 -8.06 5.21
CA GLU A 94 14.86 -7.56 4.84
C GLU A 94 13.77 -8.45 5.46
N ILE A 95 12.96 -7.87 6.35
CA ILE A 95 11.87 -8.55 7.05
C ILE A 95 10.58 -7.78 6.75
N ILE A 96 9.75 -8.38 5.90
CA ILE A 96 8.47 -7.85 5.44
C ILE A 96 7.37 -8.55 6.24
N VAL A 97 6.54 -7.79 6.94
CA VAL A 97 5.43 -8.34 7.72
C VAL A 97 4.11 -7.73 7.31
N LYS A 98 3.09 -8.56 7.15
CA LYS A 98 1.71 -8.08 7.01
C LYS A 98 1.19 -7.60 8.36
N SER A 99 0.56 -6.42 8.38
CA SER A 99 -0.16 -5.93 9.55
C SER A 99 -1.41 -5.17 9.14
N ASP A 100 -2.55 -5.60 9.68
CA ASP A 100 -3.84 -4.99 9.41
C ASP A 100 -4.16 -3.87 10.43
N SER A 101 -3.24 -3.60 11.36
CA SER A 101 -3.47 -2.72 12.51
C SER A 101 -2.36 -1.71 12.70
N GLU A 102 -2.68 -0.42 12.51
CA GLU A 102 -1.73 0.68 12.72
C GLU A 102 -1.18 0.72 14.15
N SER A 103 -1.99 0.35 15.16
CA SER A 103 -1.54 0.34 16.55
C SER A 103 -0.49 -0.74 16.83
N ARG A 104 -0.39 -1.77 16.00
CA ARG A 104 0.62 -2.85 16.12
C ARG A 104 1.92 -2.52 15.38
N ASN A 105 1.87 -1.59 14.41
CA ASN A 105 2.99 -1.30 13.51
C ASN A 105 4.23 -0.80 14.24
N GLU A 106 4.07 0.00 15.29
CA GLU A 106 5.21 0.51 16.08
C GLU A 106 5.98 -0.64 16.76
N ILE A 107 5.26 -1.59 17.35
CA ILE A 107 5.85 -2.75 18.02
C ILE A 107 6.62 -3.60 17.00
N LEU A 108 6.00 -3.91 15.86
CA LEU A 108 6.63 -4.70 14.78
C LEU A 108 7.93 -4.06 14.27
N LYS A 109 7.96 -2.72 14.13
CA LYS A 109 9.19 -1.98 13.77
C LYS A 109 10.26 -2.08 14.86
N LEU A 110 9.88 -1.91 16.13
CA LEU A 110 10.81 -1.98 17.26
C LEU A 110 11.51 -3.35 17.35
N VAL A 111 10.76 -4.43 17.12
CA VAL A 111 11.31 -5.79 17.20
C VAL A 111 12.17 -6.16 15.99
N GLY A 112 11.98 -5.52 14.83
CA GLY A 112 12.89 -5.70 13.70
C GLY A 112 12.30 -5.67 12.30
N ALA A 113 10.99 -5.48 12.13
CA ALA A 113 10.39 -5.43 10.79
C ALA A 113 10.99 -4.26 10.00
N THR A 114 11.48 -4.54 8.80
CA THR A 114 12.05 -3.52 7.91
C THR A 114 10.99 -2.91 7.01
N ARG A 115 9.95 -3.69 6.67
CA ARG A 115 8.78 -3.23 5.94
C ARG A 115 7.50 -3.80 6.56
N ILE A 116 6.51 -2.95 6.77
CA ILE A 116 5.18 -3.36 7.20
C ILE A 116 4.21 -3.06 6.08
N VAL A 117 3.43 -4.05 5.68
CA VAL A 117 2.46 -3.96 4.59
C VAL A 117 1.06 -4.10 5.15
N ASN A 118 0.18 -3.14 4.84
CA ASN A 118 -1.25 -3.27 5.08
C ASN A 118 -1.94 -3.44 3.74
N ALA A 119 -2.06 -4.71 3.31
CA ALA A 119 -2.51 -5.05 1.96
C ALA A 119 -3.90 -4.47 1.64
N ASP A 120 -4.85 -4.61 2.56
CA ASP A 120 -6.23 -4.15 2.36
C ASP A 120 -6.30 -2.62 2.28
N ARG A 121 -5.55 -1.91 3.13
CA ARG A 121 -5.50 -0.45 3.12
C ARG A 121 -4.84 0.08 1.84
N GLU A 122 -3.76 -0.56 1.40
CA GLU A 122 -3.07 -0.19 0.16
C GLU A 122 -3.94 -0.46 -1.08
N ALA A 123 -4.63 -1.60 -1.12
CA ALA A 123 -5.59 -1.91 -2.18
C ALA A 123 -6.77 -0.93 -2.18
N ALA A 124 -7.33 -0.63 -1.00
CA ALA A 124 -8.42 0.34 -0.85
C ALA A 124 -7.99 1.75 -1.29
N ALA A 125 -6.76 2.18 -1.00
CA ALA A 125 -6.24 3.47 -1.45
C ALA A 125 -6.15 3.59 -2.98
N ARG A 126 -5.99 2.46 -3.68
CA ARG A 126 -6.01 2.41 -5.16
C ARG A 126 -7.42 2.31 -5.73
N ILE A 127 -8.30 1.55 -5.08
CA ILE A 127 -9.63 1.23 -5.61
C ILE A 127 -10.67 2.31 -5.27
N ALA A 128 -10.62 2.89 -4.07
CA ALA A 128 -11.65 3.85 -3.63
C ALA A 128 -11.80 5.05 -4.57
N PRO A 129 -10.71 5.67 -5.10
CA PRO A 129 -10.83 6.75 -6.08
C PRO A 129 -11.55 6.34 -7.36
N LEU A 130 -11.32 5.11 -7.85
CA LEU A 130 -11.97 4.56 -9.05
C LEU A 130 -13.47 4.38 -8.87
N VAL A 131 -13.90 4.01 -7.65
CA VAL A 131 -15.33 3.88 -7.33
C VAL A 131 -16.02 5.26 -7.26
N LEU A 132 -15.27 6.30 -6.87
CA LEU A 132 -15.81 7.65 -6.70
C LEU A 132 -15.81 8.49 -7.99
N ALA A 133 -14.89 8.25 -8.92
CA ALA A 133 -14.77 8.97 -10.19
C ALA A 133 -14.96 8.05 -11.39
N THR A 134 -16.06 8.23 -12.12
CA THR A 134 -16.34 7.45 -13.33
C THR A 134 -15.36 7.75 -14.48
N SER A 135 -14.70 8.90 -14.46
CA SER A 135 -13.69 9.30 -15.45
C SER A 135 -12.29 8.79 -15.11
N LEU A 136 -12.10 8.14 -13.95
CA LEU A 136 -10.80 7.68 -13.47
C LEU A 136 -10.72 6.16 -13.64
N TYR A 137 -9.81 5.69 -14.50
CA TYR A 137 -9.67 4.28 -14.85
C TYR A 137 -8.53 3.58 -14.11
N ASN A 138 -7.53 4.35 -13.67
CA ASN A 138 -6.44 3.84 -12.86
C ASN A 138 -5.96 4.90 -11.87
N PHE A 139 -5.49 4.46 -10.70
CA PHE A 139 -4.98 5.33 -9.66
C PHE A 139 -3.87 4.64 -8.87
N MET A 140 -2.73 5.31 -8.81
CA MET A 140 -1.56 4.81 -8.10
C MET A 140 -0.96 5.93 -7.25
N PRO A 141 -1.15 5.87 -5.92
CA PRO A 141 -0.37 6.68 -4.99
C PRO A 141 1.12 6.37 -5.15
N ILE A 142 1.96 7.40 -5.27
CA ILE A 142 3.42 7.23 -5.33
C ILE A 142 4.03 7.50 -3.96
N GLY A 143 3.63 8.59 -3.32
CA GLY A 143 4.11 9.01 -2.01
C GLY A 143 3.81 10.48 -1.74
N GLY A 144 3.61 10.82 -0.46
CA GLY A 144 3.14 12.14 -0.08
C GLY A 144 1.76 12.41 -0.69
N ASP A 145 1.62 13.54 -1.39
CA ASP A 145 0.40 13.90 -2.13
C ASP A 145 0.50 13.61 -3.64
N LEU A 146 1.57 12.96 -4.12
CA LEU A 146 1.78 12.69 -5.55
C LEU A 146 1.13 11.37 -5.97
N VAL A 147 0.41 11.43 -7.09
CA VAL A 147 -0.29 10.28 -7.68
C VAL A 147 -0.04 10.22 -9.19
N ILE A 148 -0.15 9.00 -9.73
CA ILE A 148 -0.31 8.75 -11.16
C ILE A 148 -1.72 8.20 -11.37
N ALA A 149 -2.43 8.73 -12.36
CA ALA A 149 -3.79 8.28 -12.68
C ALA A 149 -4.01 8.18 -14.19
N GLU A 150 -4.91 7.29 -14.59
CA GLU A 150 -5.46 7.26 -15.95
C GLU A 150 -6.85 7.89 -15.92
N VAL A 151 -7.04 8.97 -16.69
CA VAL A 151 -8.26 9.78 -16.65
C VAL A 151 -8.81 9.96 -18.07
N HIS A 152 -10.12 9.85 -18.23
CA HIS A 152 -10.82 10.19 -19.47
C HIS A 152 -10.54 11.65 -19.87
N ASN A 153 -10.24 11.90 -21.14
CA ASN A 153 -9.95 13.26 -21.60
C ASN A 153 -11.17 14.17 -21.44
N PRO A 154 -11.08 15.29 -20.69
CA PRO A 154 -12.19 16.23 -20.55
C PRO A 154 -12.59 16.83 -21.91
N LYS A 155 -13.91 17.00 -22.12
CA LYS A 155 -14.46 17.54 -23.38
C LYS A 155 -13.86 18.90 -23.77
N ASP A 156 -13.53 19.73 -22.78
CA ASP A 156 -12.92 21.05 -22.97
C ASP A 156 -11.50 21.01 -23.56
N LEU A 157 -10.86 19.84 -23.57
CA LEU A 157 -9.53 19.64 -24.15
C LEU A 157 -9.56 19.04 -25.55
N VAL A 158 -10.72 18.57 -26.03
CA VAL A 158 -10.85 17.95 -27.34
C VAL A 158 -10.40 18.93 -28.43
N GLY A 159 -9.57 18.43 -29.34
CA GLY A 159 -8.97 19.18 -30.43
C GLY A 159 -7.73 19.99 -30.05
N LYS A 160 -7.40 20.15 -28.76
CA LYS A 160 -6.18 20.87 -28.32
C LYS A 160 -4.96 19.96 -28.33
N THR A 161 -3.79 20.52 -28.59
CA THR A 161 -2.53 19.85 -28.24
C THR A 161 -2.24 19.96 -26.74
N ILE A 162 -1.32 19.12 -26.22
CA ILE A 162 -0.88 19.22 -24.82
C ILE A 162 -0.30 20.61 -24.51
N ILE A 163 0.37 21.23 -25.48
CA ILE A 163 0.95 22.58 -25.37
C ILE A 163 -0.18 23.63 -25.27
N GLU A 164 -1.21 23.54 -26.12
CA GLU A 164 -2.37 24.44 -26.10
C GLU A 164 -3.20 24.28 -24.80
N ALA A 165 -3.32 23.04 -24.30
CA ALA A 165 -4.01 22.75 -23.06
C ALA A 165 -3.32 23.40 -21.84
N ASP A 166 -1.98 23.39 -21.80
CA ASP A 166 -1.15 23.99 -20.75
C ASP A 166 -1.53 23.51 -19.33
N LEU A 167 -1.81 22.20 -19.21
CA LEU A 167 -2.34 21.56 -17.99
C LEU A 167 -1.40 21.70 -16.78
N ARG A 168 -0.09 21.66 -17.03
CA ARG A 168 0.91 21.80 -15.96
C ARG A 168 0.80 23.15 -15.27
N ARG A 169 0.65 24.23 -16.03
CA ARG A 169 0.55 25.58 -15.48
C ARG A 169 -0.83 25.88 -14.91
N LYS A 170 -1.89 25.43 -15.58
CA LYS A 170 -3.27 25.74 -15.20
C LYS A 170 -3.79 24.87 -14.06
N MET A 171 -3.39 23.61 -14.03
CA MET A 171 -3.98 22.57 -13.16
C MET A 171 -2.93 21.80 -12.35
N GLY A 172 -1.62 22.05 -12.54
CA GLY A 172 -0.58 21.32 -11.82
C GLY A 172 -0.39 19.88 -12.29
N ILE A 173 -0.95 19.52 -13.45
CA ILE A 173 -0.95 18.15 -13.98
C ILE A 173 0.06 18.00 -15.11
N ASN A 174 0.86 16.94 -15.05
CA ASN A 174 1.73 16.53 -16.14
C ASN A 174 1.12 15.33 -16.85
N VAL A 175 0.96 15.44 -18.16
CA VAL A 175 0.53 14.30 -18.98
C VAL A 175 1.78 13.51 -19.39
N ILE A 176 1.78 12.22 -19.08
CA ILE A 176 2.88 11.28 -19.34
C ILE A 176 2.68 10.61 -20.70
N ALA A 177 1.49 10.07 -20.93
CA ALA A 177 1.13 9.39 -22.18
C ALA A 177 -0.39 9.45 -22.41
N ALA A 178 -0.83 9.12 -23.62
CA ALA A 178 -2.24 8.91 -23.93
C ALA A 178 -2.47 7.53 -24.53
N ARG A 179 -3.65 6.98 -24.29
CA ARG A 179 -4.12 5.73 -24.87
C ARG A 179 -5.53 5.96 -25.39
N ARG A 180 -5.80 5.53 -26.62
CA ARG A 180 -7.17 5.57 -27.14
C ARG A 180 -7.99 4.44 -26.55
N GLU A 181 -9.27 4.70 -26.31
CA GLU A 181 -10.23 3.66 -25.96
C GLU A 181 -10.14 2.48 -26.94
N GLY A 182 -10.15 1.25 -26.39
CA GLY A 182 -9.98 0.02 -27.16
C GLY A 182 -8.54 -0.35 -27.56
N MET A 183 -7.56 0.54 -27.40
CA MET A 183 -6.14 0.20 -27.61
C MET A 183 -5.47 -0.25 -26.30
N GLN A 184 -4.55 -1.20 -26.37
CA GLN A 184 -3.85 -1.73 -25.19
C GLN A 184 -2.59 -0.93 -24.83
N SER A 185 -1.92 -0.34 -25.81
CA SER A 185 -0.65 0.38 -25.60
C SER A 185 -0.87 1.88 -25.46
N TYR A 186 -0.15 2.47 -24.51
CA TYR A 186 0.06 3.91 -24.45
C TYR A 186 0.90 4.38 -25.64
N GLN A 187 0.65 5.59 -26.08
CA GLN A 187 1.39 6.26 -27.15
C GLN A 187 2.05 7.50 -26.57
N ASP A 188 3.28 7.76 -27.01
CA ASP A 188 3.94 9.03 -26.77
C ASP A 188 3.20 10.15 -27.51
N PHE A 189 3.24 11.34 -26.93
CA PHE A 189 2.71 12.52 -27.59
C PHE A 189 3.68 13.00 -28.68
N ASP A 190 3.28 12.89 -29.94
CA ASP A 190 3.84 13.81 -30.94
C ASP A 190 3.42 15.25 -30.57
N ARG A 191 4.26 16.24 -30.86
CA ARG A 191 4.00 17.66 -30.52
C ARG A 191 2.70 18.17 -31.11
N ASP A 192 2.32 17.62 -32.26
CA ASP A 192 1.11 17.99 -33.00
C ASP A 192 -0.09 17.09 -32.68
N TYR A 193 0.06 16.14 -31.75
CA TYR A 193 -1.05 15.29 -31.32
C TYR A 193 -2.17 16.13 -30.73
N ARG A 194 -3.36 15.99 -31.31
CA ARG A 194 -4.59 16.65 -30.84
C ARG A 194 -5.42 15.66 -30.04
N LEU A 195 -5.70 16.04 -28.80
CA LEU A 195 -6.50 15.27 -27.86
C LEU A 195 -7.90 15.00 -28.42
N ARG A 196 -8.38 13.78 -28.25
CA ARG A 196 -9.67 13.30 -28.70
C ARG A 196 -10.58 12.99 -27.53
N GLU A 197 -11.88 12.92 -27.79
CA GLU A 197 -12.87 12.59 -26.75
C GLU A 197 -12.65 11.16 -26.22
N ASP A 198 -12.22 10.23 -27.06
CA ASP A 198 -11.97 8.83 -26.72
C ASP A 198 -10.55 8.57 -26.16
N ASP A 199 -9.80 9.61 -25.80
CA ASP A 199 -8.47 9.45 -25.21
C ASP A 199 -8.54 9.27 -23.69
N HIS A 200 -7.70 8.38 -23.19
CA HIS A 200 -7.38 8.21 -21.78
C HIS A 200 -5.98 8.76 -21.54
N LEU A 201 -5.87 9.72 -20.64
CA LEU A 201 -4.64 10.41 -20.33
C LEU A 201 -4.00 9.79 -19.08
N LEU A 202 -2.77 9.31 -19.22
CA LEU A 202 -1.93 8.97 -18.09
C LEU A 202 -1.31 10.25 -17.54
N VAL A 203 -1.66 10.62 -16.33
CA VAL A 203 -1.29 11.89 -15.73
C VAL A 203 -0.57 11.69 -14.39
N ALA A 204 0.34 12.62 -14.06
CA ALA A 204 0.95 12.74 -12.75
C ALA A 204 0.72 14.13 -12.17
N GLY A 205 0.32 14.19 -10.91
CA GLY A 205 0.02 15.44 -10.21
C GLY A 205 -0.27 15.20 -8.74
N LYS A 206 -0.63 16.27 -8.02
CA LYS A 206 -1.12 16.11 -6.65
C LYS A 206 -2.49 15.46 -6.68
N GLU A 207 -2.80 14.62 -5.70
CA GLU A 207 -4.09 13.92 -5.58
C GLU A 207 -5.28 14.86 -5.79
N LYS A 208 -5.29 15.99 -5.06
CA LYS A 208 -6.34 17.00 -5.15
C LYS A 208 -6.53 17.57 -6.56
N ASP A 209 -5.44 17.70 -7.32
CA ASP A 209 -5.44 18.33 -8.64
C ASP A 209 -5.92 17.30 -9.67
N VAL A 210 -5.49 16.05 -9.53
CA VAL A 210 -5.98 14.91 -10.34
C VAL A 210 -7.47 14.66 -10.12
N PHE A 211 -7.95 14.72 -8.87
CA PHE A 211 -9.38 14.60 -8.57
C PHE A 211 -10.20 15.75 -9.17
N ALA A 212 -9.71 16.98 -9.09
CA ALA A 212 -10.36 18.12 -9.74
C ALA A 212 -10.39 17.96 -11.28
N PHE A 213 -9.38 17.33 -11.86
CA PHE A 213 -9.31 17.03 -13.29
C PHE A 213 -10.20 15.87 -13.72
N SER A 214 -10.49 14.93 -12.82
CA SER A 214 -11.37 13.79 -13.06
C SER A 214 -12.82 14.07 -12.64
N ASP A 215 -13.24 15.34 -12.54
CA ASP A 215 -14.59 15.74 -12.11
C ASP A 215 -15.04 15.13 -10.77
N LEU A 216 -14.11 14.71 -9.91
CA LEU A 216 -14.41 14.17 -8.60
C LEU A 216 -14.60 15.34 -7.63
N PRO A 217 -15.79 15.49 -7.02
CA PRO A 217 -15.99 16.55 -6.04
C PRO A 217 -15.09 16.30 -4.84
N LEU A 218 -14.09 17.17 -4.66
CA LEU A 218 -13.29 17.17 -3.44
C LEU A 218 -14.23 17.42 -2.26
N ALA A 219 -14.25 16.50 -1.29
CA ALA A 219 -14.95 16.75 -0.04
C ALA A 219 -14.45 18.09 0.54
N PRO A 220 -15.33 18.95 1.07
CA PRO A 220 -14.89 20.20 1.67
C PRO A 220 -13.85 19.86 2.75
N THR A 221 -12.66 20.44 2.62
CA THR A 221 -11.54 20.26 3.55
C THR A 221 -12.07 20.30 4.98
N GLN A 222 -11.78 19.29 5.79
CA GLN A 222 -12.01 19.31 7.24
C GLN A 222 -11.12 20.37 7.91
N LYS A 223 -11.32 21.65 7.61
CA LYS A 223 -10.99 22.73 8.53
C LYS A 223 -12.11 22.73 9.57
N GLN A 224 -11.73 22.48 10.83
CA GLN A 224 -12.57 22.43 12.05
C GLN A 224 -13.12 21.06 12.48
N ARG A 225 -12.24 20.07 12.69
CA ARG A 225 -12.49 19.01 13.70
C ARG A 225 -11.51 19.03 14.87
N GLY A 226 -10.95 20.21 15.16
CA GLY A 226 -10.14 20.48 16.35
C GLY A 226 -10.61 21.75 17.05
N SER A 227 -11.69 21.69 17.83
CA SER A 227 -11.99 22.72 18.86
C SER A 227 -13.11 22.34 19.86
N THR A 228 -13.79 21.19 19.76
CA THR A 228 -14.89 20.92 20.72
C THR A 228 -14.38 20.35 22.06
N ILE A 229 -13.23 19.66 22.09
CA ILE A 229 -12.65 19.16 23.34
C ILE A 229 -12.02 20.29 24.17
N GLY A 230 -11.45 21.31 23.52
CA GLY A 230 -10.89 22.49 24.20
C GLY A 230 -11.94 23.36 24.90
N GLY A 231 -13.14 23.50 24.31
CA GLY A 231 -14.25 24.25 24.91
C GLY A 231 -14.88 23.58 26.13
N VAL A 232 -15.02 22.25 26.10
CA VAL A 232 -15.57 21.49 27.23
C VAL A 232 -14.58 21.44 28.39
N LEU A 233 -13.27 21.27 28.13
CA LEU A 233 -12.25 21.33 29.20
C LEU A 233 -12.16 22.73 29.83
N LYS A 234 -12.22 23.82 29.04
CA LYS A 234 -12.18 25.18 29.58
C LYS A 234 -13.39 25.53 30.43
N THR A 235 -14.55 24.93 30.13
CA THR A 235 -15.79 25.10 30.90
C THR A 235 -15.74 24.33 32.22
N MET A 236 -15.19 23.10 32.23
CA MET A 236 -14.99 22.35 33.47
C MET A 236 -13.93 22.99 34.40
N PHE A 237 -12.83 23.51 33.87
CA PHE A 237 -11.81 24.18 34.68
C PHE A 237 -12.27 25.56 35.22
N LYS A 238 -13.26 26.21 34.58
CA LYS A 238 -13.89 27.42 35.15
C LYS A 238 -14.89 27.10 36.26
N MET A 239 -15.61 25.97 36.19
CA MET A 239 -16.54 25.55 37.26
C MET A 239 -15.82 25.07 38.53
N GLY A 240 -14.60 24.52 38.42
CA GLY A 240 -13.79 24.13 39.58
C GLY A 240 -13.24 25.29 40.41
N LYS A 241 -12.94 26.45 39.79
CA LYS A 241 -12.39 27.63 40.50
C LYS A 241 -13.44 28.54 41.14
N ALA A 242 -14.73 28.36 40.84
CA ALA A 242 -15.82 29.13 41.45
C ALA A 242 -16.30 28.56 42.81
N LYS A 243 -16.00 27.29 43.11
CA LYS A 243 -16.39 26.62 44.38
C LYS A 243 -15.36 26.69 45.51
N SER A 244 -14.22 27.37 45.33
CA SER A 244 -13.18 27.53 46.36
C SER A 244 -13.08 28.96 46.94
N ARG A 245 -14.08 29.83 46.69
CA ARG A 245 -14.10 31.20 47.23
C ARG A 245 -15.36 31.61 47.99
N LYS A 246 -16.26 30.67 48.28
CA LYS A 246 -17.35 30.83 49.25
C LYS A 246 -17.64 29.48 49.88
N GLY A 247 -17.29 29.32 51.16
CA GLY A 247 -17.45 28.09 51.95
C GLY A 247 -16.16 27.71 52.61
#